data_AF-A0A4S8KVQ9-F1
#
_entry.id   AF-A0A4S8KVQ9-F1
#
_cell.length_a   1.000
_cell.length_b   1.000
_cell.length_c   1.000
_cell.angle_alpha   90.00
_cell.angle_beta   90.00
_cell.angle_gamma   90.00
#
_symmetry.space_group_name_H-M   'P 1'
#
loop_
_entity.id
_entity.type
_entity.pdbx_description
1 polymer ?
#
loop_
_entity_poly.entity_id
_entity_poly.type
_entity_poly.pdbx_seq_one_letter_code
_entity_poly.pdbx_strand_id
1 'polypeptide(L)'
;LEMIRSCIQNIPLPTYVTRPPGNLGEPSHGSLKAYDYQILFTVIFPLIIPELWPPSNCTDYQALFLNNFDHLVASTNIVSAYSTSDQDAEEYMRHYVRYRETLGELFEVKWKPNHHYAMHNPDLLRRWGPLAEVSEFAGERANYLSQSVNTNRRIYDLHHTILQQITRRSSLEAHLEVQTHSDSSTLSEFCRFLMG
;
A
#
# COMPACT_ATOMS: atom_id res chain seq x y z
N LEU A 1 -16.74 16.76 3.19
CA LEU A 1 -16.56 15.30 3.02
C LEU A 1 -17.16 14.81 1.70
N GLU A 2 -18.38 15.21 1.33
CA GLU A 2 -19.01 14.81 0.05
C GLU A 2 -18.18 15.17 -1.19
N MET A 3 -17.58 16.37 -1.20
CA MET A 3 -16.66 16.78 -2.28
C MET A 3 -15.48 15.81 -2.42
N ILE A 4 -14.83 15.44 -1.31
CA ILE A 4 -13.72 14.47 -1.31
C ILE A 4 -14.19 13.11 -1.83
N ARG A 5 -15.35 12.63 -1.39
CA ARG A 5 -15.96 11.38 -1.87
C ARG A 5 -16.25 11.40 -3.36
N SER A 6 -16.83 12.50 -3.86
CA SER A 6 -17.06 12.70 -5.29
C SER A 6 -15.77 12.68 -6.09
N CYS A 7 -14.73 13.37 -5.61
CA CYS A 7 -13.42 13.34 -6.24
C CYS A 7 -12.81 11.92 -6.24
N ILE A 8 -12.88 11.18 -5.13
CA ILE A 8 -12.41 9.78 -5.06
C ILE A 8 -13.15 8.89 -6.06
N GLN A 9 -14.43 9.14 -6.35
CA GLN A 9 -15.19 8.34 -7.31
C GLN A 9 -14.83 8.67 -8.77
N ASN A 10 -14.53 9.93 -9.06
CA ASN A 10 -14.38 10.43 -10.43
C ASN A 10 -12.92 10.60 -10.89
N ILE A 11 -11.95 10.60 -9.97
CA ILE A 11 -10.55 10.81 -10.32
C ILE A 11 -10.04 9.69 -11.25
N PRO A 12 -9.40 10.00 -12.38
CA PRO A 12 -8.79 8.98 -13.22
C PRO A 12 -7.65 8.32 -12.44
N LEU A 13 -7.65 6.98 -12.40
CA LEU A 13 -6.63 6.20 -11.73
C LEU A 13 -5.93 5.29 -12.74
N PRO A 14 -4.63 5.03 -12.56
CA PRO A 14 -3.95 3.98 -13.33
C PRO A 14 -4.64 2.63 -13.13
N THR A 15 -4.57 1.76 -14.14
CA THR A 15 -5.25 0.45 -14.13
C THR A 15 -4.79 -0.48 -13.03
N TYR A 16 -3.56 -0.29 -12.52
CA TYR A 16 -3.00 -1.08 -11.42
C TYR A 16 -3.42 -0.59 -10.02
N VAL A 17 -4.09 0.57 -9.93
CA VAL A 17 -4.54 1.15 -8.65
C VAL A 17 -5.99 0.75 -8.41
N THR A 18 -6.22 -0.07 -7.39
CA THR A 18 -7.58 -0.35 -6.92
C THR A 18 -8.18 0.91 -6.31
N ARG A 19 -9.33 1.35 -6.83
CA ARG A 19 -10.03 2.52 -6.29
C ARG A 19 -10.50 2.23 -4.85
N PRO A 20 -10.14 3.07 -3.87
CA PRO A 20 -10.68 2.96 -2.52
C PRO A 20 -12.20 3.19 -2.50
N PRO A 21 -12.88 2.81 -1.41
CA PRO A 21 -14.32 2.94 -1.28
C PRO A 21 -14.77 4.40 -1.42
N GLY A 22 -15.69 4.66 -2.35
CA GLY A 22 -16.20 6.01 -2.60
C GLY A 22 -17.03 6.60 -1.46
N ASN A 23 -17.40 5.79 -0.45
CA ASN A 23 -18.18 6.19 0.72
C ASN A 23 -17.33 6.33 1.99
N LEU A 24 -16.08 6.77 1.82
CA LEU A 24 -15.10 7.00 2.88
C LEU A 24 -15.70 7.70 4.11
N GLY A 25 -15.55 7.07 5.28
CA GLY A 25 -16.07 7.57 6.56
C GLY A 25 -17.52 7.20 6.88
N GLU A 26 -18.21 6.43 6.04
CA GLU A 26 -19.53 5.89 6.39
C GLU A 26 -19.41 4.61 7.24
N PRO A 27 -20.26 4.42 8.28
CA PRO A 27 -20.26 3.21 9.11
C PRO A 27 -20.50 1.92 8.31
N SER A 28 -21.18 2.01 7.16
CA SER A 28 -21.61 0.87 6.34
C SER A 28 -20.45 0.10 5.68
N HIS A 29 -19.28 0.71 5.51
CA HIS A 29 -18.17 0.10 4.78
C HIS A 29 -17.19 -0.69 5.66
N GLY A 30 -17.24 -0.51 6.98
CA GLY A 30 -16.23 -1.05 7.87
C GLY A 30 -14.90 -0.28 7.78
N SER A 31 -13.81 -0.91 8.22
CA SER A 31 -12.48 -0.29 8.29
C SER A 31 -11.72 -0.41 6.97
N LEU A 32 -11.02 0.65 6.58
CA LEU A 32 -10.09 0.63 5.45
C LEU A 32 -8.91 -0.31 5.72
N LYS A 33 -8.42 -0.98 4.68
CA LYS A 33 -7.20 -1.80 4.75
C LYS A 33 -5.97 -0.91 4.65
N ALA A 34 -4.81 -1.43 5.06
CA ALA A 34 -3.54 -0.71 4.98
C ALA A 34 -3.23 -0.22 3.55
N TYR A 35 -3.49 -1.06 2.54
CA TYR A 35 -3.30 -0.69 1.13
C TYR A 35 -4.25 0.46 0.69
N ASP A 36 -5.49 0.48 1.18
CA ASP A 36 -6.43 1.57 0.86
C ASP A 36 -5.92 2.91 1.40
N TYR A 37 -5.40 2.91 2.63
CA TYR A 37 -4.75 4.10 3.19
C TYR A 37 -3.54 4.53 2.37
N GLN A 38 -2.69 3.58 1.95
CA GLN A 38 -1.53 3.91 1.14
C GLN A 38 -1.93 4.62 -0.16
N ILE A 39 -2.89 4.06 -0.92
CA ILE A 39 -3.39 4.67 -2.16
C ILE A 39 -4.00 6.05 -1.92
N LEU A 40 -4.74 6.22 -0.82
CA LEU A 40 -5.33 7.51 -0.49
C LEU A 40 -4.25 8.59 -0.30
N PHE A 41 -3.18 8.28 0.44
CA PHE A 41 -2.16 9.27 0.78
C PHE A 41 -1.08 9.44 -0.31
N THR A 42 -0.78 8.43 -1.12
CA THR A 42 0.28 8.52 -2.14
C THR A 42 -0.24 8.90 -3.52
N VAL A 43 -1.52 8.65 -3.81
CA VAL A 43 -2.10 8.87 -5.15
C VAL A 43 -3.25 9.87 -5.12
N ILE A 44 -4.27 9.62 -4.29
CA ILE A 44 -5.55 10.30 -4.45
C ILE A 44 -5.57 11.68 -3.76
N PHE A 45 -5.26 11.75 -2.47
CA PHE A 45 -5.28 13.00 -1.72
C PHE A 45 -4.26 14.05 -2.21
N PRO A 46 -3.05 13.70 -2.67
CA PRO A 46 -2.15 14.67 -3.30
C PRO A 46 -2.76 15.38 -4.52
N LEU A 47 -3.73 14.76 -5.20
CA LEU A 47 -4.42 15.34 -6.35
C LEU A 47 -5.69 16.12 -5.96
N ILE A 48 -6.27 15.86 -4.79
CA ILE A 48 -7.53 16.46 -4.35
C ILE A 48 -7.32 17.61 -3.38
N ILE A 49 -6.49 17.40 -2.35
CA ILE A 49 -6.38 18.30 -1.20
C ILE A 49 -5.84 19.68 -1.58
N PRO A 50 -4.79 19.82 -2.42
CA PRO A 50 -4.31 21.14 -2.85
C PRO A 50 -5.37 21.95 -3.61
N GLU A 51 -6.25 21.29 -4.37
CA GLU A 51 -7.32 21.94 -5.13
C GLU A 51 -8.42 22.52 -4.24
N LEU A 52 -8.54 22.06 -2.98
CA LEU A 52 -9.54 22.59 -2.05
C LEU A 52 -9.18 23.98 -1.55
N TRP A 53 -7.88 24.30 -1.49
CA TRP A 53 -7.36 25.57 -0.96
C TRP A 53 -6.27 26.14 -1.86
N PRO A 54 -6.64 26.69 -3.02
CA PRO A 54 -5.67 27.26 -3.94
C PRO A 54 -4.90 28.42 -3.29
N PRO A 55 -3.64 28.66 -3.68
CA PRO A 55 -2.75 29.65 -3.03
C PRO A 55 -3.34 31.06 -2.94
N SER A 56 -4.21 31.44 -3.88
CA SER A 56 -4.85 32.75 -3.93
C SER A 56 -5.86 33.00 -2.80
N ASN A 57 -6.40 31.94 -2.17
CA ASN A 57 -7.49 32.02 -1.19
C ASN A 57 -7.17 31.29 0.11
N CYS A 58 -5.88 31.01 0.38
CA CYS A 58 -5.45 30.16 1.48
C CYS A 58 -5.25 31.01 2.76
N THR A 59 -5.86 30.61 3.87
CA THR A 59 -5.54 31.17 5.20
C THR A 59 -4.22 30.61 5.72
N ASP A 60 -3.59 31.28 6.69
CA ASP A 60 -2.36 30.78 7.33
C ASP A 60 -2.52 29.34 7.88
N TYR A 61 -3.70 29.04 8.44
CA TYR A 61 -4.03 27.69 8.90
C TYR A 61 -4.07 26.67 7.77
N GLN A 62 -4.71 27.01 6.64
CA GLN A 62 -4.79 26.12 5.47
C GLN A 62 -3.42 25.93 4.83
N ALA A 63 -2.59 26.98 4.78
CA ALA A 63 -1.22 26.89 4.28
C ALA A 63 -0.36 25.97 5.17
N LEU A 64 -0.49 26.09 6.50
CA LEU A 64 0.18 25.20 7.45
C LEU A 64 -0.32 23.77 7.32
N PHE A 65 -1.63 23.56 7.15
CA PHE A 65 -2.21 22.24 6.91
C PHE A 65 -1.66 21.60 5.63
N LEU A 66 -1.61 22.35 4.52
CA LEU A 66 -1.07 21.87 3.26
C LEU A 66 0.42 21.54 3.38
N ASN A 67 1.20 22.36 4.10
CA ASN A 67 2.61 22.07 4.37
C ASN A 67 2.79 20.80 5.22
N ASN A 68 1.98 20.62 6.26
CA ASN A 68 1.98 19.40 7.06
C ASN A 68 1.66 18.16 6.21
N PHE A 69 0.62 18.27 5.38
CA PHE A 69 0.17 17.21 4.49
C PHE A 69 1.23 16.85 3.46
N ASP A 70 1.89 17.84 2.85
CA ASP A 70 3.00 17.62 1.90
C ASP A 70 4.13 16.78 2.53
N HIS A 71 4.54 17.11 3.75
CA HIS A 71 5.57 16.34 4.46
C HIS A 71 5.14 14.90 4.79
N LEU A 72 3.86 14.69 5.11
CA LEU A 72 3.31 13.34 5.30
C LEU A 72 3.34 12.55 3.99
N VAL A 73 2.92 13.15 2.88
CA VAL A 73 2.91 12.52 1.55
C VAL A 73 4.33 12.18 1.12
N ALA A 74 5.26 13.12 1.24
CA ALA A 74 6.66 12.93 0.87
C ALA A 74 7.31 11.77 1.63
N SER A 75 7.20 11.77 2.97
CA SER A 75 7.75 10.68 3.79
C SER A 75 7.08 9.33 3.49
N THR A 76 5.77 9.32 3.21
CA THR A 76 5.03 8.10 2.85
C THR A 76 5.47 7.56 1.48
N ASN A 77 5.72 8.44 0.49
CA ASN A 77 6.21 8.06 -0.82
C ASN A 77 7.63 7.47 -0.74
N ILE A 78 8.51 8.07 0.05
CA ILE A 78 9.88 7.55 0.25
C ILE A 78 9.85 6.15 0.85
N VAL A 79 9.09 5.94 1.94
CA VAL A 79 9.06 4.63 2.60
C VAL A 79 8.35 3.56 1.77
N SER A 80 7.45 3.98 0.87
CA SER A 80 6.73 3.10 -0.05
C SER A 80 7.48 2.79 -1.34
N ALA A 81 8.64 3.41 -1.57
CA ALA A 81 9.42 3.20 -2.78
C ALA A 81 10.07 1.80 -2.79
N TYR A 82 10.26 1.27 -4.01
CA TYR A 82 10.99 0.01 -4.27
C TYR A 82 12.48 0.24 -4.54
N SER A 83 12.98 1.45 -4.30
CA SER A 83 14.39 1.81 -4.36
C SER A 83 14.67 2.78 -3.22
N THR A 84 15.90 2.79 -2.71
CA THR A 84 16.31 3.69 -1.64
C THR A 84 17.79 4.04 -1.74
N SER A 85 18.20 5.07 -1.02
CA SER A 85 19.55 5.56 -0.86
C SER A 85 19.71 6.17 0.54
N ASP A 86 20.96 6.48 0.92
CA ASP A 86 21.21 7.21 2.17
C ASP A 86 20.55 8.59 2.17
N GLN A 87 20.48 9.24 1.00
CA GLN A 87 19.77 10.51 0.83
C GLN A 87 18.27 10.35 1.07
N ASP A 88 17.65 9.28 0.55
CA ASP A 88 16.23 9.02 0.78
C ASP A 88 15.93 8.83 2.27
N ALA A 89 16.81 8.15 3.00
CA ALA A 89 16.69 7.99 4.45
C ALA A 89 16.78 9.34 5.20
N GLU A 90 17.64 10.25 4.76
CA GLU A 90 17.74 11.61 5.30
C GLU A 90 16.51 12.47 4.97
N GLU A 91 16.05 12.44 3.73
CA GLU A 91 14.86 13.16 3.29
C GLU A 91 13.60 12.66 4.00
N TYR A 92 13.47 11.34 4.18
CA TYR A 92 12.40 10.77 4.98
C TYR A 92 12.42 11.37 6.40
N MET A 93 13.58 11.36 7.07
CA MET A 93 13.68 11.86 8.44
C MET A 93 13.30 13.34 8.51
N ARG A 94 13.83 14.15 7.58
CA ARG A 94 13.54 15.58 7.49
C ARG A 94 12.03 15.84 7.36
N HIS A 95 11.38 15.15 6.41
CA HIS A 95 9.94 15.27 6.19
C HIS A 95 9.13 14.78 7.40
N TYR A 96 9.47 13.61 7.95
CA TYR A 96 8.69 13.02 9.04
C TYR A 96 8.79 13.82 10.34
N VAL A 97 9.97 14.37 10.67
CA VAL A 97 10.14 15.30 11.79
C VAL A 97 9.28 16.54 11.58
N ARG A 98 9.36 17.16 10.40
CA ARG A 98 8.61 18.39 10.12
C ARG A 98 7.10 18.18 10.11
N TYR A 99 6.64 17.04 9.61
CA TYR A 99 5.25 16.59 9.75
C TYR A 99 4.85 16.51 11.22
N ARG A 100 5.65 15.88 12.10
CA ARG A 100 5.30 15.76 13.51
C ARG A 100 5.28 17.10 14.25
N GLU A 101 6.23 17.99 13.97
CA GLU A 101 6.26 19.34 14.57
C GLU A 101 4.99 20.11 14.24
N THR A 102 4.71 20.27 12.94
CA THR A 102 3.57 21.06 12.44
C THR A 102 2.21 20.40 12.77
N LEU A 103 2.16 19.08 12.95
CA LEU A 103 0.96 18.39 13.41
C LEU A 103 0.56 18.82 14.83
N GLY A 104 1.55 19.03 15.71
CA GLY A 104 1.34 19.52 17.06
C GLY A 104 0.89 20.98 17.14
N GLU A 105 1.17 21.76 16.10
CA GLU A 105 0.67 23.13 15.94
C GLU A 105 -0.78 23.15 15.43
N LEU A 106 -1.15 22.21 14.55
CA LEU A 106 -2.48 22.15 13.94
C LEU A 106 -3.55 21.53 14.83
N PHE A 107 -3.18 20.53 15.64
CA PHE A 107 -4.11 19.72 16.41
C PHE A 107 -3.58 19.35 17.79
N GLU A 108 -4.48 19.04 18.72
CA GLU A 108 -4.11 18.39 19.98
C GLU A 108 -3.79 16.90 19.70
N VAL A 109 -2.50 16.55 19.68
CA VAL A 109 -2.05 15.21 19.29
C VAL A 109 -1.86 14.29 20.49
N LYS A 110 -2.56 13.14 20.47
CA LYS A 110 -2.26 11.99 21.34
C LYS A 110 -1.28 11.05 20.65
N TRP A 111 0.01 11.18 20.95
CA TRP A 111 1.08 10.40 20.32
C TRP A 111 0.90 8.90 20.53
N LYS A 112 0.75 8.17 19.42
CA LYS A 112 0.74 6.70 19.36
C LYS A 112 2.14 6.13 19.17
N PRO A 113 2.40 4.87 19.61
CA PRO A 113 3.67 4.20 19.37
C PRO A 113 4.12 4.17 17.91
N ASN A 114 3.16 4.13 16.96
CA ASN A 114 3.45 4.15 15.53
C ASN A 114 4.26 5.37 15.09
N HIS A 115 4.07 6.54 15.73
CA HIS A 115 4.90 7.71 15.44
C HIS A 115 6.34 7.52 15.90
N HIS A 116 6.57 6.77 16.97
CA HIS A 116 7.92 6.42 17.40
C HIS A 116 8.53 5.38 16.47
N TYR A 117 7.79 4.33 16.09
CA TYR A 117 8.27 3.31 15.15
C TYR A 117 8.68 3.92 13.81
N ALA A 118 7.89 4.84 13.29
CA ALA A 118 8.19 5.54 12.04
C ALA A 118 9.46 6.40 12.09
N MET A 119 9.96 6.79 13.28
CA MET A 119 11.25 7.49 13.40
C MET A 119 12.45 6.57 13.13
N HIS A 120 12.27 5.24 13.19
CA HIS A 120 13.33 4.27 12.90
C HIS A 120 13.45 3.92 11.41
N ASN A 121 12.50 4.37 10.59
CA ASN A 121 12.50 4.07 9.15
C ASN A 121 13.79 4.47 8.42
N PRO A 122 14.47 5.59 8.73
CA PRO A 122 15.77 5.91 8.13
C PRO A 122 16.82 4.83 8.34
N ASP A 123 16.96 4.33 9.57
CA ASP A 123 17.93 3.29 9.88
C ASP A 123 17.55 1.96 9.22
N LEU A 124 16.25 1.68 9.13
CA LEU A 124 15.75 0.52 8.40
C LEU A 124 16.04 0.64 6.89
N LEU A 125 15.81 1.79 6.27
CA LEU A 125 16.09 2.05 4.85
C LEU A 125 17.57 1.83 4.52
N ARG A 126 18.48 2.35 5.36
CA ARG A 126 19.93 2.18 5.16
C ARG A 126 20.39 0.73 5.34
N ARG A 127 19.77 -0.01 6.27
CA ARG A 127 20.22 -1.35 6.64
C ARG A 127 19.60 -2.47 5.82
N TRP A 128 18.31 -2.34 5.50
CA TRP A 128 17.52 -3.39 4.84
C TRP A 128 17.22 -3.06 3.37
N GLY A 129 17.49 -1.83 2.93
CA GLY A 129 17.09 -1.36 1.62
C GLY A 129 15.63 -0.89 1.60
N PRO A 130 14.95 -0.95 0.44
CA PRO A 130 13.59 -0.41 0.27
C PRO A 130 12.58 -1.12 1.19
N LEU A 131 11.87 -0.37 2.05
CA LEU A 131 10.97 -0.97 3.04
C LEU A 131 9.70 -1.57 2.43
N ALA A 132 9.32 -1.16 1.21
CA ALA A 132 8.23 -1.78 0.48
C ALA A 132 8.44 -3.28 0.26
N GLU A 133 9.69 -3.72 0.04
CA GLU A 133 10.03 -5.13 -0.24
C GLU A 133 9.93 -6.03 1.01
N VAL A 134 10.18 -5.46 2.18
CA VAL A 134 10.10 -6.18 3.47
C VAL A 134 8.78 -5.91 4.22
N SER A 135 7.83 -5.25 3.56
CA SER A 135 6.52 -4.94 4.14
C SER A 135 5.64 -6.19 4.30
N GLU A 136 4.63 -6.09 5.17
CA GLU A 136 3.69 -7.19 5.42
C GLU A 136 2.70 -7.42 4.27
N PHE A 137 2.64 -6.53 3.26
CA PHE A 137 1.68 -6.64 2.15
C PHE A 137 1.79 -7.97 1.39
N ALA A 138 3.01 -8.49 1.22
CA ALA A 138 3.20 -9.81 0.60
C ALA A 138 2.59 -10.92 1.46
N GLY A 139 2.76 -10.85 2.78
CA GLY A 139 2.17 -11.78 3.73
C GLY A 139 0.65 -11.69 3.78
N GLU A 140 0.08 -10.48 3.75
CA GLU A 140 -1.38 -10.28 3.68
C GLU A 140 -1.98 -10.90 2.42
N ARG A 141 -1.32 -10.73 1.26
CA ARG A 141 -1.73 -11.40 0.01
C ARG A 141 -1.66 -12.92 0.14
N ALA A 142 -0.57 -13.45 0.68
CA ALA A 142 -0.41 -14.88 0.91
C ALA A 142 -1.50 -15.44 1.85
N ASN A 143 -1.87 -14.70 2.90
CA ASN A 143 -2.97 -15.07 3.79
C ASN A 143 -4.31 -15.11 3.07
N TYR A 144 -4.61 -14.11 2.24
CA TYR A 144 -5.84 -14.09 1.43
C TYR A 144 -5.91 -15.30 0.48
N LEU A 145 -4.80 -15.61 -0.21
CA LEU A 145 -4.71 -16.79 -1.06
C LEU A 145 -4.91 -18.08 -0.26
N SER A 146 -4.30 -18.18 0.92
CA SER A 146 -4.42 -19.34 1.81
C SER A 146 -5.87 -19.57 2.26
N GLN A 147 -6.60 -18.49 2.55
CA GLN A 147 -8.02 -18.56 2.95
C GLN A 147 -8.94 -19.05 1.82
N SER A 148 -8.54 -18.87 0.55
CA SER A 148 -9.31 -19.35 -0.60
C SER A 148 -9.18 -20.87 -0.84
N VAL A 149 -8.23 -21.54 -0.18
CA VAL A 149 -8.05 -22.98 -0.33
C VAL A 149 -9.24 -23.71 0.29
N ASN A 150 -9.92 -24.54 -0.51
CA ASN A 150 -10.95 -25.42 0.02
C ASN A 150 -10.31 -26.55 0.83
N THR A 151 -10.61 -26.58 2.12
CA THR A 151 -10.08 -27.55 3.08
C THR A 151 -11.09 -28.66 3.39
N ASN A 152 -12.30 -28.61 2.81
CA ASN A 152 -13.43 -29.49 3.10
C ASN A 152 -13.69 -29.63 4.62
N ARG A 153 -13.36 -28.58 5.40
CA ARG A 153 -13.43 -28.53 6.87
C ARG A 153 -12.63 -29.66 7.58
N ARG A 154 -11.65 -30.26 6.90
CA ARG A 154 -10.77 -31.29 7.48
C ARG A 154 -9.65 -30.64 8.28
N ILE A 155 -9.94 -30.33 9.54
CA ILE A 155 -9.03 -29.55 10.40
C ILE A 155 -7.66 -30.23 10.62
N TYR A 156 -7.63 -31.56 10.71
CA TYR A 156 -6.40 -32.32 10.92
C TYR A 156 -5.46 -32.29 9.70
N ASP A 157 -6.02 -32.10 8.50
CA ASP A 157 -5.27 -32.01 7.24
C ASP A 157 -5.08 -30.56 6.78
N LEU A 158 -5.53 -29.58 7.57
CA LEU A 158 -5.67 -28.17 7.19
C LEU A 158 -4.36 -27.57 6.68
N HIS A 159 -3.32 -27.59 7.53
CA HIS A 159 -2.03 -26.98 7.21
C HIS A 159 -1.37 -27.65 6.00
N HIS A 160 -1.45 -28.98 5.94
CA HIS A 160 -0.89 -29.75 4.83
C HIS A 160 -1.61 -29.44 3.52
N THR A 161 -2.94 -29.38 3.55
CA THR A 161 -3.77 -29.05 2.37
C THR A 161 -3.47 -27.63 1.89
N ILE A 162 -3.47 -26.63 2.77
CA ILE A 162 -3.17 -25.24 2.42
C ILE A 162 -1.78 -25.15 1.77
N LEU A 163 -0.76 -25.74 2.41
CA LEU A 163 0.61 -25.71 1.90
C LEU A 163 0.69 -26.36 0.52
N GLN A 164 0.16 -27.57 0.35
CA GLN A 164 0.17 -28.27 -0.94
C GLN A 164 -0.51 -27.48 -2.05
N GLN A 165 -1.67 -26.88 -1.78
CA GLN A 165 -2.41 -26.14 -2.81
C GLN A 165 -1.70 -24.84 -3.19
N ILE A 166 -1.15 -24.11 -2.22
CA ILE A 166 -0.37 -22.89 -2.49
C ILE A 166 0.89 -23.22 -3.27
N THR A 167 1.62 -24.28 -2.91
CA THR A 167 2.80 -24.72 -3.64
C THR A 167 2.45 -25.09 -5.07
N ARG A 168 1.41 -25.91 -5.30
CA ARG A 168 0.96 -26.28 -6.65
C ARG A 168 0.59 -25.07 -7.49
N ARG A 169 -0.12 -24.11 -6.90
CA ARG A 169 -0.49 -22.86 -7.55
C ARG A 169 0.75 -22.04 -7.92
N SER A 170 1.68 -21.85 -6.98
CA SER A 170 2.91 -21.08 -7.20
C SER A 170 3.77 -21.71 -8.30
N SER A 171 3.88 -23.04 -8.31
CA SER A 171 4.58 -23.76 -9.39
C SER A 171 3.91 -23.55 -10.74
N LEU A 172 2.57 -23.62 -10.80
CA LEU A 172 1.83 -23.35 -12.04
C LEU A 172 2.04 -21.90 -12.52
N GLU A 173 1.94 -20.91 -11.63
CA GLU A 173 2.17 -19.49 -11.95
C GLU A 173 3.60 -19.27 -12.50
N ALA A 174 4.61 -19.84 -11.84
CA ALA A 174 6.00 -19.77 -12.31
C ALA A 174 6.20 -20.42 -13.69
N HIS A 175 5.56 -21.57 -13.95
CA HIS A 175 5.59 -22.21 -15.27
C HIS A 175 4.92 -21.34 -16.33
N LEU A 176 3.78 -20.72 -16.03
CA LEU A 176 3.07 -19.83 -16.95
C LEU A 176 3.93 -18.60 -17.29
N GLU A 177 4.60 -18.00 -16.32
CA GLU A 177 5.48 -16.84 -16.55
C GLU A 177 6.66 -17.18 -17.47
N VAL A 178 7.37 -18.29 -17.22
CA VAL A 178 8.46 -18.76 -18.09
C VAL A 178 7.95 -19.01 -19.52
N GLN A 179 6.74 -19.54 -19.65
CA GLN A 179 6.17 -19.89 -20.94
C GLN A 179 5.60 -18.68 -21.69
N THR A 180 5.11 -17.64 -21.03
CA THR A 180 4.71 -16.38 -21.71
C THR A 180 5.87 -15.68 -22.40
N HIS A 181 7.11 -16.02 -22.05
CA HIS A 181 8.33 -15.57 -22.72
C HIS A 181 8.90 -16.58 -23.72
N SER A 182 8.19 -17.68 -24.01
CA SER A 182 8.57 -18.71 -24.98
C SER A 182 7.53 -18.87 -26.10
N ASP A 183 7.95 -19.28 -27.31
CA ASP A 183 7.08 -19.40 -28.51
C ASP A 183 6.10 -20.60 -28.45
N SER A 184 5.98 -21.27 -27.30
CA SER A 184 5.24 -22.53 -27.11
C SER A 184 3.89 -22.28 -26.43
N SER A 185 2.78 -22.78 -27.00
CA SER A 185 1.45 -22.54 -26.44
C SER A 185 1.18 -23.33 -25.15
N THR A 186 0.62 -22.63 -24.15
CA THR A 186 0.29 -23.11 -22.79
C THR A 186 -0.50 -24.42 -22.75
N LEU A 187 -1.39 -24.63 -23.73
CA LEU A 187 -2.17 -25.86 -23.81
C LEU A 187 -1.32 -27.09 -24.17
N SER A 188 -0.31 -26.93 -25.03
CA SER A 188 0.49 -28.05 -25.53
C SER A 188 1.44 -28.63 -24.47
N GLU A 189 1.97 -27.78 -23.60
CA GLU A 189 2.85 -28.21 -22.50
C GLU A 189 2.07 -28.72 -21.29
N PHE A 190 0.91 -28.12 -20.98
CA PHE A 190 0.01 -28.67 -19.97
C PHE A 190 -0.45 -30.10 -20.31
N CYS A 191 -0.77 -30.35 -21.59
CA CYS A 191 -1.07 -31.70 -22.07
C CYS A 191 0.14 -32.65 -21.97
N ARG A 192 1.38 -32.19 -22.21
CA ARG A 192 2.58 -33.03 -22.00
C ARG A 192 2.79 -33.37 -20.52
N PHE A 193 2.68 -32.38 -19.64
CA PHE A 193 2.86 -32.58 -18.19
C PHE A 193 1.85 -33.57 -17.61
N LEU A 194 0.61 -33.56 -18.10
CA LEU A 194 -0.42 -34.51 -17.65
C LEU A 194 -0.30 -35.91 -18.27
N MET A 195 0.35 -36.05 -19.43
CA MET A 195 0.47 -37.34 -20.13
C MET A 195 1.72 -38.14 -19.79
N GLY A 196 2.65 -37.57 -19.01
CA GLY A 196 3.89 -38.24 -18.58
C GLY A 196 5.02 -38.11 -19.59
#